data_AF-A0A8H8MM97-F1
#
_entry.id   AF-A0A8H8MM97-F1
#
_cell.length_a   1.000
_cell.length_b   1.000
_cell.length_c   1.000
_cell.angle_alpha   90.00
_cell.angle_beta   90.00
_cell.angle_gamma   90.00
#
_symmetry.space_group_name_H-M   'P 1'
#
loop_
_entity.id
_entity.type
_entity.pdbx_description
1 polymer ?
#
loop_
_entity_poly.entity_id
_entity_poly.type
_entity_poly.pdbx_seq_one_letter_code
_entity_poly.pdbx_strand_id
1 'polypeptide(L)'
;MFPLQASFPPDSLAFIGVPKGLVMPTLAEAQATLAIRVMTGRVTLDFDHELSEARNRTEALRNEYDNSAVRVAQKWHKIIPYQPHTYDLVDLTWVKALDSRRVPDWQRNWNMHAVGMRKEWRKLERLGLTESWLAGIREGSIEDWVALMRRLTEQARIAE
;
A
#
# COMPACT_ATOMS: atom_id res chain seq x y z
N MET A 1 10.10 -34.43 17.29
CA MET A 1 10.09 -34.52 15.81
C MET A 1 8.82 -33.82 15.34
N PHE A 2 8.93 -32.59 14.80
CA PHE A 2 7.76 -31.86 14.30
C PHE A 2 7.26 -32.52 13.00
N PRO A 3 5.94 -32.60 12.75
CA PRO A 3 5.44 -33.16 11.50
C PRO A 3 5.75 -32.17 10.36
N LEU A 4 6.90 -32.35 9.70
CA LEU A 4 7.35 -31.57 8.54
C LEU A 4 6.55 -31.87 7.24
N GLN A 5 5.43 -32.60 7.34
CA GLN A 5 4.73 -33.19 6.19
C GLN A 5 3.19 -33.14 6.26
N ALA A 6 2.58 -32.48 7.25
CA ALA A 6 1.13 -32.29 7.20
C ALA A 6 0.78 -31.24 6.15
N SER A 7 -0.05 -31.60 5.17
CA SER A 7 -0.68 -30.62 4.27
C SER A 7 -1.58 -29.72 5.11
N PHE A 8 -1.13 -28.49 5.35
CA PHE A 8 -1.94 -27.49 6.02
C PHE A 8 -3.01 -26.96 5.05
N PRO A 9 -4.25 -26.75 5.52
CA PRO A 9 -5.27 -26.07 4.74
C PRO A 9 -4.75 -24.69 4.25
N PRO A 10 -5.07 -24.27 3.01
CA PRO A 10 -4.56 -23.02 2.45
C PRO A 10 -5.04 -21.76 3.20
N ASP A 11 -6.11 -21.88 3.98
CA ASP A 11 -6.68 -20.85 4.85
C ASP A 11 -6.12 -20.86 6.28
N SER A 12 -5.12 -21.68 6.61
CA SER A 12 -4.59 -21.79 7.98
C SER A 12 -3.37 -20.90 8.28
N LEU A 13 -2.73 -20.32 7.26
CA LEU A 13 -1.54 -19.49 7.39
C LEU A 13 -1.60 -18.30 6.41
N ALA A 14 -1.25 -17.11 6.90
CA ALA A 14 -1.14 -15.92 6.07
C ALA A 14 0.10 -15.09 6.43
N PHE A 15 0.66 -14.41 5.44
CA PHE A 15 1.77 -13.47 5.61
C PHE A 15 1.29 -12.04 5.33
N ILE A 16 1.47 -11.15 6.30
CA ILE A 16 0.99 -9.76 6.25
C ILE A 16 2.19 -8.81 6.06
N GLY A 17 2.03 -7.79 5.23
CA GLY A 17 3.05 -6.76 5.00
C GLY A 17 4.22 -7.21 4.13
N VAL A 18 4.03 -8.23 3.30
CA VAL A 18 5.11 -8.71 2.40
C VAL A 18 5.38 -7.75 1.22
N PRO A 19 4.36 -7.14 0.56
CA PRO A 19 4.62 -6.21 -0.53
C PRO A 19 5.46 -5.00 -0.11
N LYS A 20 6.43 -4.63 -0.95
CA LYS A 20 7.32 -3.47 -0.76
C LYS A 20 6.93 -2.34 -1.70
N GLY A 21 6.96 -1.10 -1.21
CA GLY A 21 6.66 0.09 -2.03
C GLY A 21 5.25 0.65 -1.85
N LEU A 22 4.48 0.17 -0.86
CA LEU A 22 3.15 0.67 -0.50
C LEU A 22 3.13 1.36 0.87
N VAL A 23 2.04 2.09 1.14
CA VAL A 23 1.73 2.61 2.48
C VAL A 23 1.39 1.42 3.38
N MET A 24 2.38 1.00 4.15
CA MET A 24 2.35 -0.25 4.91
C MET A 24 1.19 -0.38 5.90
N PRO A 25 0.79 0.65 6.67
CA PRO A 25 -0.29 0.49 7.64
C PRO A 25 -1.62 0.09 7.01
N THR A 26 -2.06 0.81 5.97
CA THR A 26 -3.36 0.55 5.31
C THR A 26 -3.39 -0.81 4.61
N LEU A 27 -2.29 -1.20 3.95
CA LEU A 27 -2.21 -2.51 3.31
C LEU A 27 -2.21 -3.64 4.34
N ALA A 28 -1.43 -3.51 5.41
CA ALA A 28 -1.35 -4.54 6.44
C ALA A 28 -2.71 -4.76 7.12
N GLU A 29 -3.47 -3.69 7.35
CA GLU A 29 -4.83 -3.77 7.88
C GLU A 29 -5.78 -4.53 6.94
N ALA A 30 -5.73 -4.22 5.64
CA ALA A 30 -6.52 -4.91 4.62
C ALA A 30 -6.19 -6.41 4.57
N GLN A 31 -4.89 -6.73 4.54
CA GLN A 31 -4.40 -8.11 4.52
C GLN A 31 -4.77 -8.89 5.78
N ALA A 32 -4.63 -8.28 6.96
CA ALA A 32 -5.02 -8.89 8.23
C ALA A 32 -6.53 -9.16 8.28
N THR A 33 -7.34 -8.19 7.83
CA THR A 33 -8.79 -8.34 7.80
C THR A 33 -9.22 -9.47 6.86
N LEU A 34 -8.65 -9.52 5.66
CA LEU A 34 -8.93 -10.61 4.71
C LEU A 34 -8.52 -11.97 5.30
N ALA A 35 -7.31 -12.08 5.84
CA ALA A 35 -6.80 -13.32 6.42
C ALA A 35 -7.72 -13.86 7.53
N ILE A 36 -8.12 -13.01 8.49
CA ILE A 36 -9.04 -13.39 9.57
C ILE A 36 -10.39 -13.85 9.00
N ARG A 37 -10.94 -13.13 8.02
CA ARG A 37 -12.25 -13.48 7.43
C ARG A 37 -12.20 -14.81 6.67
N VAL A 38 -11.08 -15.11 5.99
CA VAL A 38 -10.85 -16.40 5.34
C VAL A 38 -10.70 -17.51 6.38
N MET A 39 -9.83 -17.32 7.38
CA MET A 39 -9.58 -18.27 8.47
C MET A 39 -10.83 -18.60 9.30
N THR A 40 -11.78 -17.66 9.38
CA THR A 40 -13.04 -17.82 10.12
C THR A 40 -14.21 -18.29 9.24
N GLY A 41 -13.97 -18.57 7.96
CA GLY A 41 -14.99 -18.99 7.00
C GLY A 41 -16.02 -17.91 6.64
N ARG A 42 -15.76 -16.64 6.97
CA ARG A 42 -16.62 -15.51 6.59
C ARG A 42 -16.45 -15.10 5.13
N VAL A 43 -15.32 -15.45 4.54
CA VAL A 43 -14.97 -15.22 3.13
C VAL A 43 -14.33 -16.50 2.60
N THR A 44 -14.65 -16.87 1.37
CA THR A 44 -13.98 -17.96 0.66
C THR A 44 -13.18 -17.37 -0.50
N LEU A 45 -11.93 -17.81 -0.64
CA LEU A 45 -11.10 -17.50 -1.80
C LEU A 45 -11.08 -18.68 -2.76
N ASP A 46 -11.01 -18.39 -4.06
CA ASP A 46 -10.71 -19.39 -5.07
C ASP A 46 -9.19 -19.61 -5.11
N PHE A 47 -8.71 -20.53 -4.26
CA PHE A 47 -7.27 -20.78 -4.12
C PHE A 47 -6.63 -21.33 -5.40
N ASP A 48 -7.39 -21.99 -6.28
CA ASP A 48 -6.88 -22.47 -7.57
C ASP A 48 -6.63 -21.29 -8.51
N HIS A 49 -7.55 -20.32 -8.56
CA HIS A 49 -7.36 -19.08 -9.28
C HIS A 49 -6.18 -18.26 -8.73
N GLU A 50 -6.09 -18.07 -7.41
CA GLU A 50 -4.98 -17.32 -6.79
C GLU A 50 -3.61 -17.97 -7.07
N LEU A 51 -3.55 -19.31 -7.04
CA LEU A 51 -2.34 -20.06 -7.37
C LEU A 51 -1.95 -19.90 -8.85
N SER A 52 -2.94 -19.91 -9.76
CA SER A 52 -2.72 -19.67 -11.18
C SER A 52 -2.13 -18.28 -11.44
N GLU A 53 -2.71 -17.23 -10.84
CA GLU A 53 -2.20 -15.86 -10.96
C GLU A 53 -0.78 -15.72 -10.39
N ALA A 54 -0.50 -16.37 -9.26
CA ALA A 54 0.85 -16.43 -8.71
C ALA A 54 1.83 -17.16 -9.64
N ARG A 55 1.42 -18.22 -10.35
CA ARG A 55 2.29 -18.88 -11.34
C ARG A 55 2.53 -18.00 -12.56
N ASN A 56 1.49 -17.37 -13.09
CA ASN A 56 1.57 -16.45 -14.23
C ASN A 56 2.55 -15.30 -13.96
N ARG A 57 2.46 -14.67 -12.78
CA ARG A 57 3.42 -13.64 -12.36
C ARG A 57 4.85 -14.18 -12.28
N THR A 58 5.04 -15.46 -11.91
CA THR A 58 6.37 -16.09 -11.83
C THR A 58 6.97 -16.28 -13.18
N GLU A 59 6.18 -16.76 -14.11
CA GLU A 59 6.62 -16.94 -15.48
C GLU A 59 6.94 -15.60 -16.13
N ALA A 60 6.11 -14.57 -15.93
CA ALA A 60 6.38 -13.22 -16.40
C ALA A 60 7.72 -12.66 -15.87
N LEU A 61 7.96 -12.75 -14.56
CA LEU A 61 9.22 -12.30 -13.97
C LEU A 61 10.43 -13.14 -14.41
N ARG A 62 10.25 -14.45 -14.62
CA ARG A 62 11.33 -15.31 -15.16
C ARG A 62 11.72 -14.88 -16.57
N ASN A 63 10.75 -14.56 -17.41
CA ASN A 63 10.98 -14.08 -18.76
C ASN A 63 11.67 -12.71 -18.77
N GLU A 64 11.31 -11.81 -17.85
CA GLU A 64 11.92 -10.47 -17.74
C GLU A 64 13.36 -10.49 -17.21
N TYR A 65 13.69 -11.42 -16.31
CA TYR A 65 14.97 -11.45 -15.59
C TYR A 65 15.86 -12.66 -15.94
N ASP A 66 15.83 -13.11 -17.19
CA ASP A 66 16.69 -14.17 -17.74
C ASP A 66 16.68 -15.47 -16.91
N ASN A 67 15.50 -15.88 -16.42
CA ASN A 67 15.30 -17.04 -15.55
C ASN A 67 16.10 -17.01 -14.23
N SER A 68 16.63 -15.85 -13.82
CA SER A 68 17.37 -15.73 -12.55
C SER A 68 16.43 -15.81 -11.35
N ALA A 69 16.44 -16.93 -10.64
CA ALA A 69 15.61 -17.14 -9.45
C ALA A 69 15.81 -16.05 -8.37
N VAL A 70 17.05 -15.59 -8.17
CA VAL A 70 17.37 -14.53 -7.20
C VAL A 70 16.71 -13.20 -7.60
N ARG A 71 16.79 -12.82 -8.88
CA ARG A 71 16.18 -11.58 -9.37
C ARG A 71 14.65 -11.66 -9.31
N VAL A 72 14.07 -12.79 -9.68
CA VAL A 72 12.62 -13.03 -9.56
C VAL A 72 12.17 -12.85 -8.10
N ALA A 73 12.84 -13.49 -7.14
CA ALA A 73 12.50 -13.37 -5.72
C ALA A 73 12.62 -11.93 -5.20
N GLN A 74 13.66 -11.19 -5.61
CA GLN A 74 13.86 -9.78 -5.24
C GLN A 74 12.75 -8.86 -5.78
N LYS A 75 12.18 -9.19 -6.94
CA LYS A 75 11.18 -8.36 -7.63
C LYS A 75 9.75 -8.78 -7.32
N TRP A 76 9.55 -10.01 -6.86
CA TRP A 76 8.24 -10.61 -6.62
C TRP A 76 7.26 -9.69 -5.89
N HIS A 77 7.69 -9.23 -4.73
CA HIS A 77 6.90 -8.41 -3.81
C HIS A 77 7.06 -6.92 -4.05
N LYS A 78 7.89 -6.50 -5.03
CA LYS A 78 8.11 -5.09 -5.31
C LYS A 78 6.93 -4.55 -6.11
N ILE A 79 6.20 -3.65 -5.48
CA ILE A 79 5.23 -2.79 -6.15
C ILE A 79 5.98 -1.50 -6.45
N ILE A 80 5.90 -1.04 -7.70
CA ILE A 80 6.61 0.16 -8.09
C ILE A 80 5.89 1.34 -7.44
N PRO A 81 6.52 2.05 -6.49
CA PRO A 81 5.89 3.21 -5.87
C PRO A 81 5.67 4.28 -6.93
N TYR A 82 4.63 5.11 -6.74
CA TYR A 82 4.28 6.23 -7.62
C TYR A 82 3.75 5.86 -9.01
N GLN A 83 3.37 4.60 -9.23
CA GLN A 83 2.60 4.23 -10.41
C GLN A 83 1.10 4.48 -10.20
N PRO A 84 0.36 4.82 -11.27
CA PRO A 84 -1.09 4.63 -11.28
C PRO A 84 -1.35 3.19 -10.81
N HIS A 85 -2.36 2.96 -9.97
CA HIS A 85 -2.70 1.64 -9.43
C HIS A 85 -1.92 1.16 -8.19
N THR A 86 -1.03 2.00 -7.62
CA THR A 86 -0.34 1.66 -6.34
C THR A 86 -1.33 1.26 -5.23
N TYR A 87 -2.50 1.88 -5.17
CA TYR A 87 -3.52 1.60 -4.14
C TYR A 87 -4.57 0.56 -4.55
N ASP A 88 -4.58 0.12 -5.81
CA ASP A 88 -5.60 -0.81 -6.31
C ASP A 88 -5.48 -2.17 -5.63
N LEU A 89 -4.26 -2.57 -5.24
CA LEU A 89 -4.07 -3.77 -4.42
C LEU A 89 -4.77 -3.64 -3.06
N VAL A 90 -4.72 -2.47 -2.43
CA VAL A 90 -5.37 -2.25 -1.13
C VAL A 90 -6.88 -2.34 -1.28
N ASP A 91 -7.45 -1.69 -2.29
CA ASP A 91 -8.89 -1.76 -2.56
C ASP A 91 -9.34 -3.17 -2.94
N LEU A 92 -8.58 -3.85 -3.79
CA LEU A 92 -8.84 -5.24 -4.16
C LEU A 92 -8.82 -6.15 -2.93
N THR A 93 -7.90 -5.90 -1.99
CA THR A 93 -7.85 -6.64 -0.73
C THR A 93 -9.10 -6.38 0.12
N TRP A 94 -9.57 -5.13 0.19
CA TRP A 94 -10.83 -4.80 0.85
C TRP A 94 -12.04 -5.44 0.17
N VAL A 95 -12.10 -5.42 -1.16
CA VAL A 95 -13.15 -6.08 -1.95
C VAL A 95 -13.18 -7.58 -1.66
N LYS A 96 -12.02 -8.25 -1.73
CA LYS A 96 -11.90 -9.69 -1.40
C LYS A 96 -12.30 -9.97 0.04
N ALA A 97 -12.05 -9.04 0.95
CA ALA A 97 -12.50 -9.18 2.34
C ALA A 97 -14.01 -8.99 2.51
N LEU A 98 -14.78 -8.64 1.47
CA LEU A 98 -16.17 -8.18 1.57
C LEU A 98 -16.30 -6.93 2.46
N ASP A 99 -15.37 -6.00 2.32
CA ASP A 99 -15.33 -4.74 3.04
C ASP A 99 -15.55 -3.56 2.08
N SER A 100 -16.35 -2.58 2.50
CA SER A 100 -16.67 -1.40 1.70
C SER A 100 -15.61 -0.30 1.78
N ARG A 101 -14.63 -0.42 2.69
CA ARG A 101 -13.54 0.55 2.81
C ARG A 101 -12.73 0.65 1.52
N ARG A 102 -12.37 1.87 1.16
CA ARG A 102 -11.49 2.18 0.02
C ARG A 102 -10.45 3.18 0.46
N VAL A 103 -9.31 3.17 -0.23
CA VAL A 103 -8.30 4.20 -0.01
C VAL A 103 -8.87 5.55 -0.48
N PRO A 104 -8.93 6.58 0.39
CA PRO A 104 -9.43 7.90 0.00
C PRO A 104 -8.56 8.54 -1.09
N ASP A 105 -9.18 9.32 -1.97
CA ASP A 105 -8.48 9.96 -3.11
C ASP A 105 -7.29 10.84 -2.69
N TRP A 106 -7.41 11.50 -1.54
CA TRP A 106 -6.31 12.33 -1.04
C TRP A 106 -5.05 11.50 -0.75
N GLN A 107 -5.19 10.25 -0.27
CA GLN A 107 -4.05 9.35 -0.05
C GLN A 107 -3.45 8.89 -1.38
N ARG A 108 -4.29 8.65 -2.40
CA ARG A 108 -3.84 8.27 -3.75
C ARG A 108 -2.95 9.32 -4.38
N ASN A 109 -3.36 10.59 -4.27
CA ASN A 109 -2.66 11.71 -4.85
C ASN A 109 -1.43 12.14 -4.03
N TRP A 110 -1.43 11.89 -2.72
CA TRP A 110 -0.36 12.30 -1.81
C TRP A 110 1.03 11.77 -2.18
N ASN A 111 1.14 10.49 -2.56
CA ASN A 111 2.45 9.86 -2.76
C ASN A 111 3.27 10.55 -3.85
N MET A 112 2.65 10.95 -4.96
CA MET A 112 3.36 11.62 -6.06
C MET A 112 3.97 12.97 -5.66
N HIS A 113 3.39 13.62 -4.64
CA HIS A 113 3.80 14.97 -4.22
C HIS A 113 4.64 14.97 -2.93
N ALA A 114 4.83 13.81 -2.28
CA ALA A 114 5.46 13.71 -0.96
C ALA A 114 6.87 14.32 -0.90
N VAL A 115 7.64 14.22 -1.99
CA VAL A 115 8.99 14.82 -2.07
C VAL A 115 8.91 16.35 -2.13
N GLY A 116 8.06 16.90 -3.00
CA GLY A 116 7.87 18.34 -3.15
C GLY A 116 7.33 18.99 -1.88
N MET A 117 6.29 18.41 -1.28
CA MET A 117 5.74 18.88 -0.01
C MET A 117 6.77 18.87 1.12
N ARG A 118 7.63 17.85 1.18
CA ARG A 118 8.70 17.79 2.21
C ARG A 118 9.71 18.93 2.02
N LYS A 119 10.05 19.29 0.77
CA LYS A 119 10.94 20.43 0.48
C LYS A 119 10.29 21.74 0.93
N GLU A 120 9.03 21.97 0.57
CA GLU A 120 8.30 23.18 0.97
C GLU A 120 8.08 23.25 2.48
N TRP A 121 7.76 22.13 3.13
CA TRP A 121 7.66 22.08 4.58
C TRP A 121 8.96 22.50 5.27
N ARG A 122 10.10 21.96 4.82
CA ARG A 122 11.42 22.36 5.33
C ARG A 122 11.77 23.82 5.04
N LYS A 123 11.22 24.41 3.98
CA LYS A 123 11.37 25.85 3.70
C LYS A 123 10.55 26.67 4.69
N LEU A 124 9.32 26.27 5.00
CA LEU A 124 8.50 26.91 6.04
C LEU A 124 9.17 26.83 7.41
N GLU A 125 9.76 25.68 7.77
CA GLU A 125 10.53 25.51 9.01
C GLU A 125 11.70 26.50 9.08
N ARG A 126 12.49 26.61 8.01
CA ARG A 126 13.62 27.56 7.94
C ARG A 126 13.19 29.02 8.04
N LEU A 127 12.00 29.35 7.56
CA LEU A 127 11.44 30.71 7.60
C LEU A 127 10.68 31.00 8.91
N GLY A 128 10.54 30.02 9.81
CA GLY A 128 9.76 30.18 11.05
C GLY A 128 8.24 30.33 10.83
N LEU A 129 7.73 29.87 9.67
CA LEU A 129 6.34 30.06 9.27
C LEU A 129 5.43 28.86 9.59
N THR A 130 5.95 27.81 10.23
CA THR A 130 5.18 26.58 10.48
C THR A 130 3.95 26.81 11.36
N GLU A 131 4.06 27.60 12.43
CA GLU A 131 2.93 27.83 13.35
C GLU A 131 1.78 28.58 12.69
N SER A 132 2.06 29.57 11.82
CA SER A 132 1.01 30.28 11.09
C SER A 132 0.33 29.39 10.05
N TRP A 133 1.04 28.40 9.52
CA TRP A 133 0.48 27.40 8.61
C TRP A 133 -0.33 26.31 9.31
N LEU A 134 -0.01 26.01 10.57
CA LEU A 134 -0.73 25.04 11.41
C LEU A 134 -1.89 25.65 12.19
N ALA A 135 -2.03 26.98 12.20
CA ALA A 135 -3.12 27.67 12.86
C ALA A 135 -4.48 27.16 12.34
N GLY A 136 -5.33 26.69 13.26
CA GLY A 136 -6.64 26.11 12.95
C GLY A 136 -6.64 24.63 12.57
N ILE A 137 -5.47 23.99 12.39
CA ILE A 137 -5.37 22.57 12.02
C ILE A 137 -5.20 21.66 13.24
N ARG A 138 -4.56 22.17 14.31
CA ARG A 138 -4.23 21.38 15.51
C ARG A 138 -5.46 20.84 16.26
N GLU A 139 -6.62 21.48 16.11
CA GLU A 139 -7.92 21.07 16.64
C GLU A 139 -8.86 20.55 15.53
N GLY A 140 -8.36 20.51 14.30
CA GLY A 140 -9.11 20.26 13.08
C GLY A 140 -9.31 18.78 12.75
N SER A 141 -10.18 18.52 11.79
CA SER A 141 -10.46 17.17 11.29
C SER A 141 -9.39 16.72 10.28
N ILE A 142 -9.52 15.50 9.76
CA ILE A 142 -8.60 15.00 8.74
C ILE A 142 -8.64 15.86 7.46
N GLU A 143 -9.77 16.51 7.20
CA GLU A 143 -9.97 17.44 6.09
C GLU A 143 -9.05 18.67 6.20
N ASP A 144 -8.80 19.18 7.41
CA ASP A 144 -7.90 20.32 7.63
C ASP A 144 -6.45 19.95 7.32
N TRP A 145 -6.04 18.75 7.72
CA TRP A 145 -4.77 18.18 7.31
C TRP A 145 -4.71 18.02 5.78
N VAL A 146 -5.75 17.46 5.14
CA VAL A 146 -5.81 17.34 3.67
C VAL A 146 -5.71 18.69 2.98
N ALA A 147 -6.32 19.75 3.52
CA ALA A 147 -6.23 21.10 2.98
C ALA A 147 -4.80 21.66 3.06
N LEU A 148 -4.10 21.47 4.18
CA LEU A 148 -2.68 21.84 4.30
C LEU A 148 -1.81 21.10 3.29
N MET A 149 -2.01 19.80 3.18
CA MET A 149 -1.30 18.92 2.24
C MET A 149 -1.48 19.39 0.79
N ARG A 150 -2.70 19.80 0.41
CA ARG A 150 -2.98 20.42 -0.90
C ARG A 150 -2.26 21.76 -1.08
N ARG A 151 -2.28 22.65 -0.07
CA ARG A 151 -1.59 23.95 -0.12
C ARG A 151 -0.07 23.79 -0.30
N LEU A 152 0.55 22.84 0.40
CA LEU A 152 1.97 22.54 0.26
C LEU A 152 2.30 21.99 -1.14
N THR A 153 1.41 21.17 -1.70
CA THR A 153 1.58 20.64 -3.06
C THR A 153 1.54 21.75 -4.10
N GLU A 154 0.61 22.70 -3.97
CA GLU A 154 0.52 23.82 -4.92
C GLU A 154 1.73 24.75 -4.84
N GLN A 155 2.23 25.03 -3.63
CA GLN A 155 3.49 25.78 -3.47
C GLN A 155 4.68 25.08 -4.11
N ALA A 156 4.77 23.76 -3.96
CA ALA A 156 5.85 22.98 -4.56
C ALA A 156 5.82 23.05 -6.10
N ARG A 157 4.61 23.07 -6.69
CA ARG A 157 4.41 23.15 -8.13
C ARG A 157 4.74 24.53 -8.72
N ILE A 158 4.57 25.59 -7.95
CA ILE A 158 4.90 26.97 -8.34
C ILE A 158 6.42 27.23 -8.26
N ALA A 159 7.15 26.45 -7.47
CA ALA A 159 8.59 26.61 -7.24
C ALA A 159 9.49 25.84 -8.24
N GLU A 160 8.90 25.03 -9.14
CA GLU A 160 9.56 24.35 -10.27
C GLU A 160 9.45 25.18 -11.55
#